data_AF-A0A7K3S3H8-F1
#
_entry.id   AF-A0A7K3S3H8-F1
#
_cell.length_a   1.000
_cell.length_b   1.000
_cell.length_c   1.000
_cell.angle_alpha   90.00
_cell.angle_beta   90.00
_cell.angle_gamma   90.00
#
_symmetry.space_group_name_H-M   'P 1'
#
loop_
_entity.id
_entity.type
_entity.pdbx_description
1 polymer ?
#
loop_
_entity_poly.entity_id
_entity_poly.type
_entity_poly.pdbx_seq_one_letter_code
_entity_poly.pdbx_strand_id
1 'polypeptide(L)'
;MRAGPVSAFDVVGALGKGYRPEQVDRMVATLTAERDRALAEIARLTGRVEELLAEAARLTETVASLPVQDYAELGERAQRILALAEDEARELEAGAVAAGQALRDEAEAAGRAAG
;
A
#
# COMPACT_ATOMS: atom_id res chain seq x y z
N MET A 1 -54.30 10.33 -4.12
CA MET A 1 -53.35 11.05 -4.98
C MET A 1 -51.94 10.66 -4.55
N ARG A 2 -51.20 9.88 -5.35
CA ARG A 2 -49.77 9.64 -5.11
C ARG A 2 -48.99 10.74 -5.83
N ALA A 3 -48.21 11.51 -5.10
CA ALA A 3 -47.24 12.42 -5.70
C ALA A 3 -46.21 11.58 -6.46
N GLY A 4 -46.05 11.86 -7.76
CA GLY A 4 -44.95 11.29 -8.54
C GLY A 4 -43.59 11.75 -8.00
N PRO A 5 -42.48 11.09 -8.36
CA PRO A 5 -41.16 11.46 -7.88
C PRO A 5 -40.89 12.93 -8.22
N VAL A 6 -40.53 13.72 -7.20
CA VAL A 6 -40.16 15.11 -7.35
C VAL A 6 -38.83 15.14 -8.11
N SER A 7 -38.89 15.50 -9.39
CA SER A 7 -37.71 15.71 -10.21
C SER A 7 -36.89 16.87 -9.64
N ALA A 8 -35.56 16.71 -9.58
CA ALA A 8 -34.64 17.80 -9.25
C ALA A 8 -34.56 18.89 -10.35
N PHE A 9 -35.23 18.65 -11.48
CA PHE A 9 -35.29 19.53 -12.65
C PHE A 9 -36.73 19.94 -12.94
N ASP A 10 -36.93 21.19 -13.35
CA ASP A 10 -38.22 21.67 -13.84
C ASP A 10 -38.54 21.01 -15.19
N VAL A 11 -39.83 20.77 -15.40
CA VAL A 11 -40.35 20.14 -16.61
C VAL A 11 -41.18 21.18 -17.38
N VAL A 12 -40.95 21.27 -18.70
CA VAL A 12 -41.58 22.23 -19.62
C VAL A 12 -42.47 21.48 -20.61
N GLY A 13 -43.59 22.11 -21.01
CA GLY A 13 -44.54 21.59 -21.99
C GLY A 13 -45.93 21.29 -21.40
N ALA A 14 -46.98 21.44 -22.21
CA ALA A 14 -48.39 21.34 -21.76
C ALA A 14 -48.80 19.97 -21.15
N LEU A 15 -47.95 18.94 -21.30
CA LEU A 15 -48.13 17.61 -20.74
C LEU A 15 -46.98 17.18 -19.81
N GLY A 16 -46.11 18.10 -19.40
CA GLY A 16 -44.93 17.77 -18.59
C GLY A 16 -43.94 16.86 -19.32
N LYS A 17 -43.70 17.12 -20.62
CA LYS A 17 -42.80 16.31 -21.45
C LYS A 17 -41.57 17.12 -21.85
N GLY A 18 -40.55 17.08 -20.99
CA GLY A 18 -39.22 17.60 -21.29
C GLY A 18 -38.64 18.39 -20.13
N TYR A 19 -37.38 18.15 -19.80
CA TYR A 19 -36.68 18.98 -18.81
C TYR A 19 -36.38 20.36 -19.37
N ARG A 20 -36.29 21.35 -18.50
CA ARG A 20 -35.81 22.69 -18.85
C ARG A 20 -34.33 22.62 -19.26
N PRO A 21 -33.98 22.87 -20.53
CA PRO A 21 -32.62 22.63 -21.03
C PRO A 21 -31.56 23.40 -20.24
N GLU A 22 -31.82 24.66 -19.90
CA GLU A 22 -30.83 25.48 -19.19
C GLU A 22 -30.51 24.95 -17.77
N GLN A 23 -31.43 24.24 -17.12
CA GLN A 23 -31.17 23.61 -15.82
C GLN A 23 -30.32 22.35 -15.97
N VAL A 24 -30.60 21.55 -17.01
CA VAL A 24 -29.82 20.36 -17.34
C VAL A 24 -28.40 20.77 -17.72
N ASP A 25 -28.25 21.79 -18.58
CA ASP A 25 -26.95 22.29 -19.03
C ASP A 25 -26.10 22.80 -17.86
N ARG A 26 -26.69 23.57 -16.93
CA ARG A 26 -25.99 24.03 -15.72
C ARG A 26 -25.55 22.86 -14.84
N MET A 27 -26.40 21.86 -14.64
CA MET A 27 -26.06 20.70 -13.83
C MET A 27 -24.94 19.88 -14.49
N VAL A 28 -25.04 19.63 -15.80
CA VAL A 28 -24.01 18.91 -16.57
C VAL A 28 -22.69 19.67 -16.52
N ALA A 29 -22.70 20.99 -16.65
CA ALA A 29 -21.50 21.81 -16.54
C ALA A 29 -20.84 21.69 -15.15
N THR A 30 -21.63 21.73 -14.07
CA THR A 30 -21.13 21.54 -12.71
C THR A 30 -20.50 20.16 -12.53
N LEU A 31 -21.21 19.09 -12.89
CA LEU A 31 -20.71 17.72 -12.76
C LEU A 31 -19.46 17.47 -13.61
N THR A 32 -19.42 18.05 -14.82
CA THR A 32 -18.25 17.98 -15.70
C THR A 32 -17.04 18.66 -15.04
N ALA A 33 -17.23 19.85 -14.46
CA ALA A 33 -16.16 20.56 -13.77
C ALA A 33 -15.70 19.82 -12.50
N GLU A 34 -16.59 19.16 -11.77
CA GLU A 34 -16.24 18.32 -10.62
C GLU A 34 -15.43 17.09 -11.05
N ARG A 35 -15.87 16.40 -12.11
CA ARG A 35 -15.14 15.28 -12.71
C ARG A 35 -13.74 15.72 -13.15
N ASP A 36 -13.61 16.85 -13.84
CA ASP A 36 -12.33 17.31 -14.35
C ASP A 36 -11.35 17.64 -13.22
N ARG A 37 -11.85 18.22 -12.11
CA ARG A 37 -11.05 18.43 -10.89
C ARG A 37 -10.62 17.10 -10.27
N ALA A 38 -11.52 16.12 -10.16
CA ALA A 38 -11.19 14.80 -9.63
C ALA A 38 -10.14 14.09 -10.48
N LEU A 39 -10.24 14.18 -11.81
CA LEU A 39 -9.26 13.61 -12.74
C LEU A 39 -7.89 14.29 -12.64
N ALA A 40 -7.86 15.61 -12.50
CA ALA A 40 -6.62 16.35 -12.28
C ALA A 40 -5.94 15.93 -10.97
N GLU A 41 -6.72 15.74 -9.91
CA GLU A 41 -6.20 15.27 -8.62
C GLU A 41 -5.68 13.83 -8.68
N ILE A 42 -6.39 12.94 -9.38
CA ILE A 42 -5.91 11.57 -9.63
C ILE A 42 -4.55 11.62 -10.35
N ALA A 43 -4.42 12.39 -11.42
CA ALA A 43 -3.16 12.51 -12.16
C ALA A 43 -2.02 13.04 -11.26
N ARG A 44 -2.30 14.06 -10.44
CA ARG A 44 -1.32 14.62 -9.49
C ARG A 44 -0.89 13.58 -8.45
N LEU A 45 -1.83 12.83 -7.89
CA LEU A 45 -1.54 11.80 -6.88
C LEU A 45 -0.79 10.61 -7.50
N THR A 46 -1.14 10.18 -8.71
CA THR A 46 -0.41 9.13 -9.43
C THR A 46 1.04 9.51 -9.65
N GLY A 47 1.30 10.72 -10.15
CA GLY A 47 2.69 11.20 -10.31
C GLY A 47 3.44 11.24 -8.97
N ARG A 48 2.78 11.68 -7.89
CA ARG A 48 3.39 11.68 -6.55
C ARG A 48 3.73 10.28 -6.04
N VAL A 49 2.88 9.29 -6.31
CA VAL A 49 3.13 7.89 -5.95
C VAL A 49 4.32 7.35 -6.73
N GLU A 50 4.40 7.60 -8.04
CA GLU A 50 5.53 7.17 -8.86
C GLU A 50 6.86 7.77 -8.39
N GLU A 51 6.89 9.06 -8.04
CA GLU A 51 8.07 9.70 -7.44
C GLU A 51 8.50 9.04 -6.13
N LEU A 52 7.54 8.76 -5.24
CA LEU A 52 7.80 8.13 -3.94
C LEU A 52 8.30 6.69 -4.10
N LEU A 53 7.75 5.94 -5.05
CA LEU A 53 8.21 4.58 -5.36
C LEU A 53 9.63 4.60 -5.92
N ALA A 54 9.94 5.54 -6.81
CA ALA A 54 11.29 5.69 -7.36
C ALA A 54 12.30 6.07 -6.26
N GLU A 55 11.94 6.97 -5.34
CA GLU A 55 12.79 7.32 -4.21
C GLU A 55 12.96 6.16 -3.23
N ALA A 56 11.88 5.44 -2.90
CA ALA A 56 11.95 4.26 -2.05
C ALA A 56 12.89 3.20 -2.64
N ALA A 57 12.81 2.94 -3.95
CA ALA A 57 13.71 2.02 -4.64
C ALA A 57 15.18 2.46 -4.54
N ARG A 58 15.46 3.75 -4.78
CA ARG A 58 16.81 4.33 -4.61
C ARG A 58 17.33 4.18 -3.18
N LEU A 59 16.49 4.43 -2.17
CA LEU A 59 16.85 4.28 -0.76
C LEU A 59 17.09 2.81 -0.39
N THR A 60 16.28 1.89 -0.91
CA THR A 60 16.50 0.45 -0.72
C THR A 60 17.84 0.01 -1.31
N GLU A 61 18.16 0.44 -2.53
CA GLU A 61 19.46 0.16 -3.15
C GLU A 61 20.62 0.77 -2.34
N THR A 62 20.45 2.02 -1.89
CA THR A 62 21.43 2.69 -1.04
C THR A 62 21.69 1.90 0.23
N VAL A 63 20.64 1.51 0.96
CA VAL A 63 20.75 0.71 2.19
C VAL A 63 21.37 -0.66 1.91
N ALA A 64 21.00 -1.32 0.82
CA ALA A 64 21.60 -2.59 0.42
C ALA A 64 23.10 -2.47 0.08
N SER A 65 23.54 -1.30 -0.39
CA SER A 65 24.95 -1.02 -0.69
C SER A 65 25.78 -0.60 0.53
N LEU A 66 25.13 -0.26 1.65
CA LEU A 66 25.85 0.09 2.86
C LEU A 66 26.59 -1.14 3.38
N PRO A 67 27.90 -1.03 3.70
CA PRO A 67 28.59 -2.12 4.35
C PRO A 67 27.93 -2.41 5.70
N VAL A 68 27.99 -3.68 6.12
CA VAL A 68 27.66 -4.04 7.51
C VAL A 68 28.53 -3.18 8.41
N GLN A 69 27.88 -2.39 9.27
CA GLN A 69 28.59 -1.49 10.16
C GLN A 69 29.37 -2.32 11.17
N ASP A 70 30.70 -2.27 11.10
CA ASP A 70 31.61 -2.95 12.02
C ASP A 70 31.83 -2.15 13.32
N TYR A 71 31.33 -0.92 13.34
CA TYR A 71 31.47 0.03 14.43
C TYR A 71 32.91 0.18 14.92
N ALA A 72 33.90 0.05 14.03
CA ALA A 72 35.32 -0.05 14.38
C ALA A 72 35.86 1.09 15.27
N GLU A 73 35.21 2.26 15.24
CA GLU A 73 35.55 3.42 16.07
C GLU A 73 35.10 3.31 17.54
N LEU A 74 34.31 2.30 17.89
CA LEU A 74 33.93 2.02 19.27
C LEU A 74 35.11 1.57 20.12
N GLY A 75 35.10 1.94 21.40
CA GLY A 75 36.10 1.45 22.36
C GLY A 75 36.05 -0.07 22.54
N GLU A 76 37.19 -0.66 22.91
CA GLU A 76 37.42 -2.11 23.02
C GLU A 76 36.33 -2.87 23.81
N ARG A 77 35.79 -2.28 24.89
CA ARG A 77 34.70 -2.89 25.67
C ARG A 77 33.41 -3.01 24.85
N ALA A 78 33.06 -1.99 24.08
CA ALA A 78 31.85 -1.99 23.26
C ALA A 78 32.01 -2.96 22.08
N GLN A 79 33.21 -3.05 21.49
CA GLN A 79 33.55 -4.06 20.49
C GLN A 79 33.38 -5.50 21.00
N ARG A 80 33.83 -5.81 22.22
CA ARG A 80 33.59 -7.13 22.84
C ARG A 80 32.10 -7.44 23.05
N ILE A 81 31.32 -6.44 23.45
CA ILE A 81 29.87 -6.61 23.64
C ILE A 81 29.19 -6.89 22.30
N LEU A 82 29.59 -6.17 21.23
CA LEU A 82 29.08 -6.39 19.89
C LEU A 82 29.41 -7.80 19.40
N ALA A 83 30.66 -8.24 19.50
CA ALA A 83 31.08 -9.58 19.10
C ALA A 83 30.29 -10.68 19.82
N LEU A 84 30.10 -10.54 21.14
CA LEU A 84 29.29 -11.48 21.92
C LEU A 84 27.82 -11.49 21.47
N ALA A 85 27.24 -10.33 21.19
CA ALA A 85 25.86 -10.24 20.71
C ALA A 85 25.69 -10.86 19.31
N GLU A 86 26.67 -10.70 18.43
CA GLU A 86 26.69 -11.33 17.10
C GLU A 86 26.86 -12.85 17.18
N ASP A 87 27.70 -13.35 18.10
CA ASP A 87 27.84 -14.78 18.37
C ASP A 87 26.50 -15.39 18.83
N GLU A 88 25.86 -14.77 19.83
CA GLU A 88 24.56 -15.22 20.35
C GLU A 88 23.47 -15.19 19.26
N ALA A 89 23.42 -14.12 18.46
CA ALA A 89 22.44 -14.01 17.37
C ALA A 89 22.60 -15.14 16.33
N ARG A 90 23.84 -15.48 15.97
CA ARG A 90 24.14 -16.60 15.05
C ARG A 90 23.72 -17.94 15.63
N GLU A 91 23.97 -18.18 16.92
CA GLU A 91 23.54 -19.41 17.59
C GLU A 91 22.01 -19.53 17.65
N LEU A 92 21.31 -18.43 17.97
CA LEU A 92 19.84 -18.38 17.99
C LEU A 92 19.24 -18.64 16.61
N GLU A 93 19.80 -18.04 15.55
CA GLU A 93 19.34 -18.25 14.18
C GLU A 93 19.54 -19.70 13.74
N ALA A 94 20.73 -20.26 13.97
CA ALA A 94 21.02 -21.66 13.67
C ALA A 94 20.07 -22.61 14.41
N GLY A 95 19.80 -22.33 15.69
CA GLY A 95 18.85 -23.09 16.50
C GLY A 95 17.42 -23.01 15.96
N ALA A 96 16.97 -21.81 15.56
CA ALA A 96 15.64 -21.61 14.98
C ALA A 96 15.47 -22.34 13.64
N VAL A 97 16.49 -22.30 12.77
CA VAL A 97 16.49 -23.02 11.49
C VAL A 97 16.42 -24.53 11.73
N ALA A 98 17.25 -25.07 12.63
CA ALA A 98 17.25 -26.48 12.97
C ALA A 98 15.91 -26.94 13.57
N ALA A 99 15.32 -26.15 14.47
CA ALA A 99 14.00 -26.44 15.03
C ALA A 99 12.91 -26.42 13.95
N GLY A 100 12.95 -25.45 13.04
CA GLY A 100 12.02 -25.38 11.92
C GLY A 100 12.14 -26.55 10.96
N GLN A 101 13.36 -27.04 10.71
CA GLN A 101 13.60 -28.24 9.91
C GLN A 101 13.06 -29.48 10.61
N ALA A 102 13.33 -29.66 11.89
CA ALA A 102 12.81 -30.79 12.67
C ALA A 102 11.27 -30.86 12.64
N LEU A 103 10.59 -29.71 12.81
CA LEU A 103 9.13 -29.64 12.72
C LEU A 103 8.59 -30.01 11.33
N ARG A 104 9.30 -29.63 10.26
CA ARG A 104 8.93 -30.02 8.89
C ARG A 104 9.10 -31.53 8.69
N ASP A 105 10.23 -32.08 9.10
CA ASP A 105 10.54 -33.50 8.96
C ASP A 105 9.53 -34.38 9.73
N GLU A 106 9.15 -33.96 10.94
CA GLU A 106 8.10 -34.59 11.74
C GLU A 106 6.74 -34.56 11.04
N ALA A 107 6.33 -33.39 10.51
CA ALA A 107 5.07 -33.24 9.79
C ALA A 107 5.03 -34.12 8.52
N GLU A 108 6.14 -34.19 7.78
CA GLU A 108 6.26 -35.05 6.62
C GLU A 108 6.19 -36.54 6.99
N ALA A 109 6.86 -36.96 8.06
CA ALA A 109 6.81 -38.33 8.53
C ALA A 109 5.39 -38.73 8.97
N ALA A 110 4.70 -37.85 9.69
CA ALA A 110 3.30 -38.05 10.08
C ALA A 110 2.38 -38.14 8.85
N GLY A 111 2.58 -37.28 7.85
CA GLY A 111 1.84 -37.31 6.59
C GLY A 111 2.03 -38.63 5.83
N ARG A 112 3.26 -39.15 5.77
CA ARG A 112 3.56 -40.46 5.17
C ARG A 112 2.93 -41.63 5.92
N ALA A 113 2.79 -41.55 7.23
CA ALA A 113 2.20 -42.61 8.05
C ALA A 113 0.66 -42.62 8.02
N ALA A 114 0.03 -41.51 7.63
CA ALA A 114 -1.42 -41.35 7.62
C ALA A 114 -2.09 -41.64 6.26
N GLY A 115 -1.31 -41.82 5.19
CA GLY A 115 -1.78 -42.20 3.85
C GLY A 115 -1.53 -43.66 3.54
#